data_AF-A0A9W9C218-F1
#
_entry.id   AF-A0A9W9C218-F1
#
_cell.length_a   1.000
_cell.length_b   1.000
_cell.length_c   1.000
_cell.angle_alpha   90.00
_cell.angle_beta   90.00
_cell.angle_gamma   90.00
#
_symmetry.space_group_name_H-M   'P 1'
#
loop_
_entity.id
_entity.type
_entity.pdbx_description
1 polymer ?
#
loop_
_entity_poly.entity_id
_entity_poly.type
_entity_poly.pdbx_seq_one_letter_code
_entity_poly.pdbx_strand_id
1 'polypeptide(L)'
;MRGRWALQQELKVKVFGIPKPQWIKHVYFAMSKYGTVIRVDMEPGSQYNGAWVVFQPPPKNLPSQLHIGRSYEIRQPTLFTVGSPVDSTIQYQETNILYANKISFGTQTSDKSFVDMHEVLTAGQVQIKLNLRRKEVEMQFPLTVDKQNHNFSFRLPISQLSCIYKTDSSSIIIPFDRPPQFYVHKKPTMEDDSLFPSKERSWNAWNLMFRETDVVHGRLRRDMQAMPILDGRDSAIIDIGRTGVICAEPTLTH
;
A
#
# COMPACT_ATOMS: atom_id res chain seq x y z
N MET A 1 21.33 -18.90 3.41
CA MET A 1 21.20 -17.53 2.84
C MET A 1 19.86 -16.93 3.29
N ARG A 2 19.81 -16.18 4.39
CA ARG A 2 18.60 -15.51 4.87
C ARG A 2 18.68 -14.03 4.46
N GLY A 3 17.66 -13.47 3.82
CA GLY A 3 17.51 -12.00 3.63
C GLY A 3 17.61 -11.42 2.21
N ARG A 4 17.84 -12.21 1.14
CA ARG A 4 17.88 -11.66 -0.24
C ARG A 4 16.54 -11.10 -0.72
N TRP A 5 15.43 -11.68 -0.27
CA TRP A 5 14.08 -11.27 -0.67
C TRP A 5 13.75 -9.84 -0.26
N ALA A 6 14.33 -9.34 0.85
CA ALA A 6 14.12 -7.97 1.33
C ALA A 6 14.75 -6.93 0.38
N LEU A 7 15.89 -7.25 -0.25
CA LEU A 7 16.51 -6.40 -1.27
C LEU A 7 15.69 -6.33 -2.56
N GLN A 8 14.77 -7.27 -2.77
CA GLN A 8 13.94 -7.37 -3.97
C GLN A 8 12.59 -6.68 -3.80
N GLN A 9 12.37 -5.93 -2.71
CA GLN A 9 11.10 -5.26 -2.44
C GLN A 9 11.04 -3.83 -2.95
N GLU A 10 12.20 -3.20 -3.12
CA GLU A 10 12.31 -1.80 -3.57
C GLU A 10 13.47 -1.62 -4.53
N LEU A 11 13.28 -0.75 -5.53
CA LEU A 11 14.35 -0.31 -6.42
C LEU A 11 14.47 1.21 -6.31
N LYS A 12 15.66 1.70 -5.93
CA LYS A 12 15.93 3.13 -5.87
C LYS A 12 16.72 3.57 -7.09
N VAL A 13 16.20 4.56 -7.80
CA VAL A 13 16.77 5.08 -9.05
C VAL A 13 17.08 6.55 -8.89
N LYS A 14 18.30 6.97 -9.18
CA LYS A 14 18.67 8.37 -9.30
C LYS A 14 18.53 8.81 -10.75
N VAL A 15 17.67 9.77 -11.03
CA VAL A 15 17.50 10.38 -12.34
C VAL A 15 18.27 11.69 -12.37
N PHE A 16 19.08 11.90 -13.41
CA PHE A 16 19.90 13.11 -13.60
C PHE A 16 19.42 13.92 -14.80
N GLY A 17 19.75 15.21 -14.83
CA GLY A 17 19.52 16.05 -16.01
C GLY A 17 18.05 16.39 -16.23
N ILE A 18 17.24 16.45 -15.17
CA ILE A 18 15.82 16.82 -15.25
C ILE A 18 15.73 18.33 -15.53
N PRO A 19 15.00 18.78 -16.58
CA PRO A 19 14.78 20.20 -16.84
C PRO A 19 14.19 20.95 -15.64
N LYS A 20 14.63 22.19 -15.38
CA LYS A 20 14.18 22.98 -14.22
C LYS A 20 12.66 23.15 -14.09
N PRO A 21 11.88 23.36 -15.18
CA PRO A 21 10.43 23.47 -15.08
C PRO A 21 9.75 22.16 -14.65
N GLN A 22 10.44 21.02 -14.79
CA GLN A 22 9.93 19.72 -14.40
C GLN A 22 10.24 19.45 -12.92
N TRP A 23 9.19 19.11 -12.20
CA TRP A 23 9.22 18.84 -10.75
C TRP A 23 8.59 17.47 -10.42
N ILE A 24 8.33 17.21 -9.14
CA ILE A 24 7.81 15.94 -8.61
C ILE A 24 6.70 15.35 -9.49
N LYS A 25 5.65 16.13 -9.81
CA LYS A 25 4.52 15.66 -10.63
C LYS A 25 5.00 15.04 -11.96
N HIS A 26 5.87 15.75 -12.67
CA HIS A 26 6.42 15.32 -13.95
C HIS A 26 7.27 14.04 -13.81
N VAL A 27 8.10 13.98 -12.77
CA VAL A 27 8.91 12.79 -12.45
C VAL A 27 8.01 11.59 -12.14
N TYR A 28 7.01 11.78 -11.28
CA TYR A 28 6.07 10.73 -10.90
C TYR A 28 5.38 10.14 -12.15
N PHE A 29 4.76 10.97 -12.99
CA PHE A 29 4.04 10.47 -14.17
C PHE A 29 4.96 9.86 -15.23
N ALA A 30 6.14 10.44 -15.46
CA ALA A 30 7.11 9.88 -16.40
C ALA A 30 7.62 8.51 -15.93
N MET A 31 7.86 8.35 -14.63
CA MET A 31 8.42 7.13 -14.05
C MET A 31 7.37 6.06 -13.75
N SER A 32 6.12 6.43 -13.51
CA SER A 32 5.00 5.50 -13.27
C SER A 32 4.72 4.58 -14.46
N LYS A 33 5.22 4.92 -15.65
CA LYS A 33 5.17 4.07 -16.84
C LYS A 33 5.98 2.77 -16.69
N TYR A 34 6.96 2.76 -15.79
CA TYR A 34 7.85 1.61 -15.61
C TYR A 34 7.46 0.71 -14.45
N GLY A 35 6.65 1.22 -13.51
CA GLY A 35 6.20 0.49 -12.33
C GLY A 35 5.58 1.42 -11.29
N THR A 36 5.19 0.85 -10.15
CA THR A 36 4.56 1.61 -9.06
C THR A 36 5.59 2.46 -8.33
N VAL A 37 5.50 3.78 -8.46
CA VAL A 37 6.35 4.75 -7.76
C VAL A 37 5.77 5.01 -6.37
N ILE A 38 6.53 4.69 -5.32
CA ILE A 38 6.13 4.93 -3.93
C ILE A 38 6.75 6.17 -3.31
N ARG A 39 7.81 6.71 -3.92
CA ARG A 39 8.51 7.91 -3.42
C ARG A 39 9.27 8.62 -4.52
N VAL A 40 9.25 9.95 -4.47
CA VAL A 40 10.07 10.84 -5.29
C VAL A 40 10.72 11.88 -4.37
N ASP A 41 12.05 12.01 -4.39
CA ASP A 41 12.78 13.07 -3.72
C ASP A 41 13.58 13.89 -4.74
N MET A 42 13.23 15.15 -4.95
CA MET A 42 13.92 16.08 -5.84
C MET A 42 15.23 16.58 -5.24
N GLU A 43 16.27 16.62 -6.06
CA GLU A 43 17.55 17.24 -5.77
C GLU A 43 17.73 18.47 -6.68
N PRO A 44 17.45 19.70 -6.18
CA PRO A 44 17.60 20.90 -7.00
C PRO A 44 19.07 21.12 -7.37
N GLY A 45 19.32 21.44 -8.64
CA GLY A 45 20.67 21.72 -9.14
C GLY A 45 20.77 23.04 -9.89
N SER A 46 22.02 23.47 -10.17
CA SER A 46 22.31 24.78 -10.77
C SER A 46 21.81 24.90 -12.20
N GLN A 47 22.00 23.87 -13.02
CA GLN A 47 21.55 23.83 -14.42
C GLN A 47 20.35 22.90 -14.61
N TYR A 48 20.40 21.73 -14.00
CA TYR A 48 19.37 20.69 -14.07
C TYR A 48 19.05 20.19 -12.67
N ASN A 49 17.83 19.70 -12.48
CA ASN A 49 17.45 18.98 -11.28
C ASN A 49 17.89 17.51 -11.38
N GLY A 50 18.03 16.87 -10.23
CA GLY A 50 18.02 15.42 -10.08
C GLY A 50 16.79 14.97 -9.31
N ALA A 51 16.54 13.66 -9.28
CA ALA A 51 15.53 13.07 -8.41
C ALA A 51 15.90 11.65 -8.02
N TRP A 52 15.58 11.26 -6.78
CA TRP A 52 15.50 9.88 -6.38
C TRP A 52 14.07 9.38 -6.54
N VAL A 53 13.91 8.24 -7.20
CA VAL A 53 12.62 7.57 -7.41
C VAL A 53 12.71 6.19 -6.81
N VAL A 54 11.73 5.82 -5.99
CA VAL A 54 11.65 4.49 -5.39
C VAL A 54 10.45 3.75 -5.97
N PHE A 55 10.70 2.57 -6.54
CA PHE A 55 9.68 1.66 -7.03
C PHE A 55 9.40 0.55 -6.01
N GLN A 56 8.15 0.12 -5.90
CA GLN A 56 7.73 -1.02 -5.08
C GLN A 56 6.49 -1.70 -5.70
N PRO A 57 6.59 -2.96 -6.18
CA PRO A 57 7.81 -3.76 -6.26
C PRO A 57 8.82 -3.19 -7.29
N PRO A 58 10.07 -3.68 -7.33
CA PRO A 58 11.01 -3.34 -8.38
C PRO A 58 10.43 -3.62 -9.77
N PRO A 59 10.56 -2.70 -10.74
CA PRO A 59 10.17 -2.95 -12.12
C PRO A 59 11.04 -4.07 -12.69
N LYS A 60 10.47 -4.91 -13.58
CA LYS A 60 11.21 -6.01 -14.20
C LYS A 60 12.45 -5.53 -14.96
N ASN A 61 12.29 -4.45 -15.73
CA ASN A 61 13.36 -3.82 -16.50
C ASN A 61 13.13 -2.30 -16.57
N LEU A 62 14.21 -1.53 -16.55
CA LEU A 62 14.20 -0.12 -16.91
C LEU A 62 14.87 0.03 -18.29
N PRO A 63 14.33 0.87 -19.19
CA PRO A 63 14.97 1.12 -20.48
C PRO A 63 16.32 1.81 -20.29
N SER A 64 17.23 1.72 -21.25
CA SER A 64 18.50 2.45 -21.22
C SER A 64 18.30 3.98 -21.21
N GLN A 65 17.17 4.46 -21.75
CA GLN A 65 16.77 5.86 -21.76
C GLN A 65 15.38 6.04 -21.16
N LEU A 66 15.26 6.93 -20.18
CA LEU A 66 13.99 7.28 -19.54
C LEU A 66 13.27 8.39 -20.30
N HIS A 67 11.94 8.50 -20.10
CA HIS A 67 11.14 9.62 -20.61
C HIS A 67 11.43 10.96 -19.91
N ILE A 68 12.20 10.94 -18.82
CA ILE A 68 12.59 12.12 -18.06
C ILE A 68 14.04 12.03 -17.62
N GLY A 69 14.72 13.17 -17.62
CA GLY A 69 16.16 13.24 -17.39
C GLY A 69 16.98 12.79 -18.60
N ARG A 70 18.30 12.84 -18.45
CA ARG A 70 19.28 12.45 -19.49
C ARG A 70 19.86 11.08 -19.24
N SER A 71 20.01 10.71 -17.98
CA SER A 71 20.59 9.44 -17.54
C SER A 71 20.05 9.08 -16.17
N TYR A 72 20.29 7.84 -15.75
CA TYR A 72 19.97 7.40 -14.41
C TYR A 72 21.01 6.42 -13.87
N GLU A 73 21.03 6.29 -12.55
CA GLU A 73 21.83 5.31 -11.80
C GLU A 73 20.89 4.49 -10.94
N ILE A 74 21.05 3.16 -10.95
CA ILE A 74 20.34 2.27 -10.04
C ILE A 74 21.15 2.16 -8.76
N ARG A 75 20.49 2.34 -7.61
CA ARG A 75 21.05 2.07 -6.29
C ARG A 75 20.29 0.99 -5.58
N GLN A 76 21.05 0.14 -4.89
CA GLN A 76 20.48 -0.82 -3.96
C GLN A 76 19.78 -0.08 -2.82
N PRO A 77 18.60 -0.53 -2.39
CA PRO A 77 17.91 0.06 -1.26
C PRO A 77 18.74 -0.10 0.02
N THR A 78 18.73 0.93 0.87
CA THR A 78 19.30 0.83 2.20
C THR A 78 18.37 0.00 3.06
N LEU A 79 18.82 -1.19 3.46
CA LEU A 79 18.09 -2.03 4.38
C LEU A 79 18.28 -1.52 5.81
N PHE A 80 17.18 -1.21 6.47
CA PHE A 80 17.16 -0.93 7.90
C PHE A 80 16.72 -2.18 8.64
N THR A 81 17.30 -2.41 9.82
CA THR A 81 16.96 -3.54 10.68
C THR A 81 16.44 -3.07 12.03
N VAL A 82 15.60 -3.91 12.64
CA VAL A 82 15.06 -3.72 13.99
C VAL A 82 15.43 -4.95 14.81
N GLY A 83 15.97 -4.74 16.01
CA GLY A 83 16.29 -5.83 16.94
C GLY A 83 15.02 -6.54 17.42
N SER A 84 15.09 -7.87 17.57
CA SER A 84 14.00 -8.65 18.15
C SER A 84 13.77 -8.24 19.60
N PRO A 85 12.50 -8.12 20.05
CA PRO A 85 12.19 -7.80 21.44
C PRO A 85 12.40 -8.98 22.39
N VAL A 86 12.48 -10.21 21.87
CA VAL A 86 12.62 -11.44 22.68
C VAL A 86 14.07 -11.92 22.72
N ASP A 87 14.81 -11.73 21.64
CA ASP A 87 16.18 -12.22 21.50
C ASP A 87 17.07 -11.15 20.84
N SER A 88 17.88 -10.47 21.65
CA SER A 88 18.78 -9.39 21.19
C SER A 88 19.78 -9.80 20.10
N THR A 89 20.02 -11.11 19.90
CA THR A 89 20.92 -11.61 18.85
C THR A 89 20.25 -11.64 17.47
N ILE A 90 18.92 -11.54 17.41
CA ILE A 90 18.12 -11.59 16.19
C ILE A 90 17.80 -10.17 15.72
N GLN A 91 18.00 -9.92 14.43
CA GLN A 91 17.58 -8.70 13.75
C GLN A 91 16.61 -9.01 12.62
N TYR A 92 15.55 -8.22 12.51
CA TYR A 92 14.55 -8.30 11.45
C TYR A 92 14.69 -7.13 10.49
N GLN A 93 14.31 -7.34 9.24
CA GLN A 93 14.18 -6.24 8.28
C GLN A 93 13.05 -5.32 8.72
N GLU A 94 13.25 -4.00 8.62
CA GLU A 94 12.27 -3.00 9.04
C GLU A 94 10.93 -3.17 8.32
N THR A 95 11.00 -3.49 7.02
CA THR A 95 9.83 -3.67 6.17
C THR A 95 9.86 -5.05 5.53
N ASN A 96 8.71 -5.72 5.54
CA ASN A 96 8.51 -7.04 4.98
C ASN A 96 7.21 -7.05 4.20
N ILE A 97 7.29 -7.21 2.88
CA ILE A 97 6.12 -7.27 1.99
C ILE A 97 5.88 -8.69 1.51
N LEU A 98 4.64 -9.15 1.63
CA LEU A 98 4.12 -10.39 1.06
C LEU A 98 3.00 -10.04 0.08
N TYR A 99 2.79 -10.93 -0.89
CA TYR A 99 1.69 -10.84 -1.83
C TYR A 99 0.74 -12.01 -1.60
N ALA A 100 -0.55 -11.79 -1.85
CA ALA A 100 -1.62 -12.76 -1.70
C ALA A 100 -2.53 -12.74 -2.92
N ASN A 101 -3.22 -13.86 -3.15
CA ASN A 101 -4.18 -14.00 -4.25
C ASN A 101 -5.60 -13.61 -3.83
N LYS A 102 -5.87 -13.62 -2.52
CA LYS A 102 -7.19 -13.43 -1.96
C LYS A 102 -7.09 -12.78 -0.58
N ILE A 103 -8.06 -11.92 -0.27
CA ILE A 103 -8.33 -11.44 1.08
C ILE A 103 -9.83 -11.58 1.36
N SER A 104 -10.16 -12.14 2.51
CA SER A 104 -11.52 -12.28 3.02
C SER A 104 -11.69 -11.46 4.30
N PHE A 105 -12.86 -10.86 4.45
CA PHE A 105 -13.31 -10.12 5.62
C PHE A 105 -14.49 -10.87 6.22
N GLY A 106 -14.54 -10.97 7.54
CA GLY A 106 -15.64 -11.66 8.18
C GLY A 106 -15.65 -11.58 9.70
N THR A 107 -16.43 -12.47 10.29
CA THR A 107 -16.66 -12.53 11.74
C THR A 107 -16.12 -13.84 12.29
N GLN A 108 -15.33 -13.76 13.35
CA GLN A 108 -14.76 -14.93 14.00
C GLN A 108 -15.86 -15.88 14.50
N THR A 109 -15.71 -17.18 14.25
CA THR A 109 -16.56 -18.22 14.84
C THR A 109 -15.79 -19.11 15.81
N SER A 110 -14.47 -19.22 15.63
CA SER A 110 -13.53 -19.82 16.57
C SER A 110 -12.14 -19.22 16.37
N ASP A 111 -11.15 -19.62 17.17
CA ASP A 111 -9.77 -19.13 17.05
C ASP A 111 -9.23 -19.22 15.61
N LYS A 112 -9.52 -20.31 14.89
CA LYS A 112 -8.99 -20.55 13.53
C LYS A 112 -10.06 -20.60 12.45
N SER A 113 -11.28 -20.16 12.74
CA SER A 113 -12.38 -20.13 11.76
C SER A 113 -13.16 -18.83 11.85
N PHE A 114 -13.66 -18.39 10.71
CA PHE A 114 -14.52 -17.22 10.62
C PHE A 114 -15.54 -17.43 9.50
N VAL A 115 -16.63 -16.66 9.51
CA VAL A 115 -17.60 -16.63 8.41
C VAL A 115 -17.22 -15.50 7.47
N ASP A 116 -16.84 -15.85 6.24
CA ASP A 116 -16.57 -14.90 5.16
C ASP A 116 -17.84 -14.07 4.87
N MET A 117 -17.73 -12.76 5.02
CA MET A 117 -18.78 -11.79 4.67
C MET A 117 -18.49 -11.11 3.33
N HIS A 118 -17.21 -10.87 3.06
CA HIS A 118 -16.76 -10.27 1.81
C HIS A 118 -15.42 -10.85 1.41
N GLU A 119 -15.23 -11.06 0.11
CA GLU A 119 -14.01 -11.63 -0.45
C GLU A 119 -13.56 -10.80 -1.64
N VAL A 120 -12.25 -10.58 -1.72
CA VAL A 120 -11.57 -9.96 -2.84
C VAL A 120 -10.57 -10.96 -3.41
N LEU A 121 -10.90 -11.52 -4.58
CA LEU A 121 -10.06 -12.47 -5.30
C LEU A 121 -9.26 -11.76 -6.41
N THR A 122 -7.98 -11.50 -6.16
CA THR A 122 -7.10 -10.74 -7.06
C THR A 122 -5.68 -11.32 -7.05
N ALA A 123 -5.38 -12.17 -8.03
CA ALA A 123 -4.14 -12.94 -8.09
C ALA A 123 -2.88 -12.05 -8.01
N GLY A 124 -2.10 -12.22 -6.94
CA GLY A 124 -0.85 -11.48 -6.68
C GLY A 124 -1.02 -9.97 -6.49
N GLN A 125 -2.24 -9.46 -6.29
CA GLN A 125 -2.51 -8.03 -6.16
C GLN A 125 -2.83 -7.59 -4.74
N VAL A 126 -3.15 -8.54 -3.84
CA VAL A 126 -3.23 -8.23 -2.41
C VAL A 126 -1.80 -8.11 -1.88
N GLN A 127 -1.47 -6.97 -1.29
CA GLN A 127 -0.18 -6.72 -0.66
C GLN A 127 -0.36 -6.68 0.85
N ILE A 128 0.50 -7.40 1.58
CA ILE A 128 0.56 -7.39 3.04
C ILE A 128 1.95 -6.88 3.42
N LYS A 129 2.01 -5.75 4.13
CA LYS A 129 3.24 -5.08 4.51
C LYS A 129 3.34 -5.00 6.03
N LEU A 130 4.33 -5.66 6.60
CA LEU A 130 4.72 -5.48 7.99
C LEU A 130 5.77 -4.38 8.08
N ASN A 131 5.46 -3.30 8.79
CA ASN A 131 6.38 -2.19 9.06
C ASN A 131 6.73 -2.15 10.55
N LEU A 132 7.93 -2.63 10.90
CA LEU A 132 8.38 -2.73 12.28
C LEU A 132 8.72 -1.37 12.91
N ARG A 133 9.13 -0.37 12.11
CA ARG A 133 9.41 0.98 12.62
C ARG A 133 8.13 1.71 13.01
N ARG A 134 7.08 1.61 12.20
CA ARG A 134 5.74 2.16 12.49
C ARG A 134 4.92 1.26 13.42
N LYS A 135 5.41 0.03 13.67
CA LYS A 135 4.74 -1.00 14.47
C LYS A 135 3.33 -1.30 13.97
N GLU A 136 3.19 -1.55 12.67
CA GLU A 136 1.90 -1.81 12.04
C GLU A 136 1.98 -2.84 10.92
N VAL A 137 0.83 -3.45 10.65
CA VAL A 137 0.54 -4.22 9.44
C VAL A 137 -0.35 -3.36 8.55
N GLU A 138 0.04 -3.24 7.30
CA GLU A 138 -0.71 -2.55 6.26
C GLU A 138 -1.11 -3.57 5.21
N MET A 139 -2.37 -3.57 4.80
CA MET A 139 -2.84 -4.37 3.67
C MET A 139 -3.33 -3.44 2.58
N GLN A 140 -3.00 -3.75 1.32
CA GLN A 140 -3.50 -3.07 0.14
C GLN A 140 -4.14 -4.09 -0.80
N PHE A 141 -5.28 -3.76 -1.39
CA PHE A 141 -6.00 -4.65 -2.30
C PHE A 141 -6.85 -3.84 -3.28
N PRO A 142 -6.98 -4.29 -4.54
CA PRO A 142 -7.90 -3.67 -5.48
C PRO A 142 -9.34 -4.15 -5.25
N LEU A 143 -10.32 -3.26 -5.37
CA LEU A 143 -11.74 -3.57 -5.33
C LEU A 143 -12.47 -2.74 -6.38
N THR A 144 -13.37 -3.39 -7.11
CA THR A 144 -14.21 -2.71 -8.11
C THR A 144 -15.51 -2.25 -7.47
N VAL A 145 -15.72 -0.94 -7.43
CA VAL A 145 -16.95 -0.30 -6.93
C VAL A 145 -17.52 0.52 -8.08
N ASP A 146 -18.79 0.31 -8.43
CA ASP A 146 -19.48 1.03 -9.53
C ASP A 146 -18.74 0.98 -10.87
N LYS A 147 -18.20 -0.19 -11.22
CA LYS A 147 -17.39 -0.41 -12.44
C LYS A 147 -16.06 0.37 -12.47
N GLN A 148 -15.67 0.99 -11.37
CA GLN A 148 -14.37 1.63 -11.22
C GLN A 148 -13.48 0.81 -10.30
N ASN A 149 -12.26 0.52 -10.74
CA ASN A 149 -11.28 -0.16 -9.90
C ASN A 149 -10.57 0.84 -8.99
N HIS A 150 -10.64 0.60 -7.69
CA HIS A 150 -10.00 1.40 -6.65
C HIS A 150 -9.00 0.52 -5.89
N ASN A 151 -7.87 1.09 -5.48
CA ASN A 151 -6.98 0.42 -4.55
C ASN A 151 -7.32 0.89 -3.15
N PHE A 152 -7.75 -0.04 -2.31
CA PHE A 152 -7.99 0.22 -0.91
C PHE A 152 -6.79 -0.21 -0.10
N SER A 153 -6.62 0.43 1.04
CA SER A 153 -5.69 0.00 2.07
C SER A 153 -6.36 0.04 3.42
N PHE A 154 -5.92 -0.82 4.34
CA PHE A 154 -6.11 -0.55 5.75
C PHE A 154 -4.85 -0.79 6.57
N ARG A 155 -4.81 -0.17 7.74
CA ARG A 155 -3.70 -0.25 8.69
C ARG A 155 -4.17 -0.79 10.03
N LEU A 156 -3.38 -1.71 10.57
CA LEU A 156 -3.61 -2.38 11.84
C LEU A 156 -2.32 -2.28 12.69
N PRO A 157 -2.31 -1.47 13.76
CA PRO A 157 -1.20 -1.42 14.70
C PRO A 157 -0.90 -2.81 15.28
N ILE A 158 0.38 -3.16 15.42
CA ILE A 158 0.80 -4.46 16.00
C ILE A 158 0.27 -4.62 17.42
N SER A 159 0.12 -3.53 18.17
CA SER A 159 -0.47 -3.57 19.52
C SER A 159 -1.94 -3.96 19.56
N GLN A 160 -2.64 -3.97 18.40
CA GLN A 160 -4.02 -4.47 18.28
C GLN A 160 -4.06 -5.93 17.84
N LEU A 161 -2.92 -6.53 17.52
CA LEU A 161 -2.82 -7.94 17.19
C LEU A 161 -2.67 -8.73 18.49
N SER A 162 -3.67 -9.53 18.83
CA SER A 162 -3.57 -10.50 19.93
C SER A 162 -2.82 -11.76 19.48
N CYS A 163 -3.14 -12.24 18.28
CA CYS A 163 -2.62 -13.46 17.70
C CYS A 163 -2.69 -13.40 16.17
N ILE A 164 -1.89 -14.23 15.51
CA ILE A 164 -1.96 -14.48 14.07
C ILE A 164 -1.99 -15.99 13.90
N TYR A 165 -3.03 -16.51 13.26
CA TYR A 165 -3.15 -17.93 13.02
C TYR A 165 -2.71 -18.26 11.60
N LYS A 166 -1.89 -19.28 11.47
CA LYS A 166 -1.61 -19.92 10.19
C LYS A 166 -2.48 -21.16 10.08
N THR A 167 -3.17 -21.31 8.95
CA THR A 167 -3.93 -22.52 8.63
C THR A 167 -3.05 -23.52 7.85
N ASP A 168 -3.52 -24.76 7.73
CA ASP A 168 -2.82 -25.79 6.96
C ASP A 168 -2.75 -25.46 5.47
N SER A 169 -3.70 -24.65 4.97
CA SER A 169 -3.73 -24.12 3.59
C SER A 169 -2.75 -22.96 3.34
N SER A 170 -1.85 -22.65 4.28
CA SER A 170 -0.97 -21.47 4.25
C SER A 170 -1.69 -20.12 4.31
N SER A 171 -3.00 -20.10 4.55
CA SER A 171 -3.76 -18.89 4.82
C SER A 171 -3.39 -18.32 6.19
N ILE A 172 -3.46 -16.99 6.31
CA ILE A 172 -3.16 -16.25 7.53
C ILE A 172 -4.44 -15.58 8.00
N ILE A 173 -4.87 -15.89 9.22
CA ILE A 173 -6.03 -15.27 9.88
C ILE A 173 -5.52 -14.29 10.92
N ILE A 174 -5.99 -13.05 10.82
CA ILE A 174 -5.64 -11.94 11.69
C ILE A 174 -6.95 -11.45 12.36
N PRO A 175 -7.25 -11.92 13.58
CA PRO A 175 -8.33 -11.36 14.38
C PRO A 175 -7.91 -10.00 14.97
N PHE A 176 -8.89 -9.12 15.16
CA PHE A 176 -8.69 -7.85 15.83
C PHE A 176 -9.99 -7.38 16.50
N ASP A 177 -9.85 -6.83 17.72
CA ASP A 177 -11.00 -6.38 18.51
C ASP A 177 -11.46 -4.96 18.15
N ARG A 178 -10.67 -4.25 17.34
CA ARG A 178 -10.94 -2.86 16.93
C ARG A 178 -10.83 -2.72 15.42
N PRO A 179 -11.74 -1.96 14.80
CA PRO A 179 -11.72 -1.78 13.37
C PRO A 179 -10.41 -1.11 12.92
N PRO A 180 -9.78 -1.60 11.84
CA PRO A 180 -8.60 -0.97 11.28
C PRO A 180 -8.94 0.40 10.67
N GLN A 181 -7.91 1.18 10.34
CA GLN A 181 -8.09 2.45 9.62
C GLN A 181 -8.06 2.19 8.12
N PHE A 182 -9.11 2.56 7.40
CA PHE A 182 -9.23 2.32 5.96
C PHE A 182 -8.95 3.57 5.14
N TYR A 183 -8.38 3.32 3.97
CA TYR A 183 -7.88 4.33 3.06
C TYR A 183 -8.20 4.02 1.59
N VAL A 184 -8.59 5.09 0.94
CA VAL A 184 -8.70 5.41 -0.48
C VAL A 184 -7.40 5.70 -1.25
N HIS A 185 -6.87 4.88 -2.16
CA HIS A 185 -5.90 5.43 -3.13
C HIS A 185 -6.62 6.31 -4.15
N LYS A 186 -6.37 7.62 -4.13
CA LYS A 186 -6.75 8.48 -5.26
C LYS A 186 -5.80 8.26 -6.44
N LYS A 187 -6.37 8.16 -7.63
CA LYS A 187 -5.59 8.12 -8.88
C LYS A 187 -5.11 9.53 -9.18
N PRO A 188 -3.80 9.80 -9.16
CA PRO A 188 -3.30 11.11 -9.52
C PRO A 188 -3.56 11.39 -10.99
N THR A 189 -3.93 12.63 -11.32
CA THR A 189 -4.04 13.12 -12.69
C THR A 189 -3.09 14.29 -12.92
N MET A 190 -2.82 14.62 -14.19
CA MET A 190 -1.94 15.75 -14.52
C MET A 190 -2.60 17.10 -14.19
N GLU A 191 -3.93 17.15 -14.11
CA GLU A 191 -4.70 18.35 -13.78
C GLU A 191 -4.75 18.61 -12.26
N ASP A 192 -4.56 17.60 -11.42
CA ASP A 192 -4.65 17.74 -9.95
C ASP A 192 -3.29 18.08 -9.33
N ASP A 193 -3.03 19.38 -9.16
CA ASP A 193 -1.83 19.88 -8.49
C ASP A 193 -1.83 19.68 -6.97
N SER A 194 -3.00 19.39 -6.35
CA SER A 194 -3.10 19.27 -4.89
C SER A 194 -2.33 18.05 -4.34
N LEU A 195 -2.17 17.02 -5.17
CA LEU A 195 -1.46 15.79 -4.83
C LEU A 195 0.06 15.92 -4.97
N PHE A 196 0.55 16.99 -5.62
CA PHE A 196 1.97 17.23 -5.88
C PHE A 196 2.36 18.68 -5.59
N PRO A 197 2.49 19.06 -4.31
CA PRO A 197 2.80 20.44 -3.93
C PRO A 197 4.10 20.92 -4.60
N SER A 198 4.03 22.01 -5.36
CA SER A 198 5.15 22.52 -6.17
C SER A 198 6.36 22.99 -5.33
N LYS A 199 6.15 23.25 -4.04
CA LYS A 199 7.18 23.70 -3.10
C LYS A 199 7.84 22.56 -2.35
N GLU A 200 7.23 21.37 -2.35
CA GLU A 200 7.79 20.22 -1.63
C GLU A 200 8.90 19.59 -2.45
N ARG A 201 9.94 19.11 -1.76
CA ARG A 201 11.04 18.38 -2.38
C ARG A 201 10.83 16.87 -2.35
N SER A 202 9.95 16.40 -1.50
CA SER A 202 9.69 14.97 -1.32
C SER A 202 8.21 14.72 -1.45
N TRP A 203 7.88 13.62 -2.11
CA TRP A 203 6.54 13.10 -2.22
C TRP A 203 6.58 11.59 -1.99
N ASN A 204 5.55 11.05 -1.38
CA ASN A 204 5.41 9.62 -1.19
C ASN A 204 3.98 9.16 -1.44
N ALA A 205 3.79 7.85 -1.67
CA ALA A 205 2.49 7.29 -2.01
C ALA A 205 1.41 7.56 -0.94
N TRP A 206 1.77 7.82 0.32
CA TRP A 206 0.79 8.19 1.36
C TRP A 206 0.09 9.51 1.07
N ASN A 207 0.70 10.41 0.30
CA ASN A 207 0.05 11.64 -0.12
C ASN A 207 -1.19 11.35 -1.01
N LEU A 208 -1.32 10.15 -1.57
CA LEU A 208 -2.50 9.71 -2.33
C LEU A 208 -3.55 9.00 -1.47
N MET A 209 -3.28 8.78 -0.18
CA MET A 209 -4.17 8.04 0.71
C MET A 209 -5.15 8.98 1.40
N PHE A 210 -6.43 8.71 1.21
CA PHE A 210 -7.50 9.45 1.86
C PHE A 210 -8.24 8.52 2.80
N ARG A 211 -8.45 8.94 4.04
CA ARG A 211 -9.22 8.13 4.99
C ARG A 211 -10.66 8.02 4.49
N GLU A 212 -11.12 6.79 4.28
CA GLU A 212 -12.52 6.50 3.96
C GLU A 212 -13.12 5.82 5.20
N THR A 213 -14.21 6.38 5.73
CA THR A 213 -14.92 5.75 6.86
C THR A 213 -15.93 4.71 6.37
N ASP A 214 -16.45 4.89 5.16
CA ASP A 214 -17.53 4.08 4.60
C ASP A 214 -17.25 3.78 3.13
N VAL A 215 -17.19 2.50 2.75
CA VAL A 215 -17.12 2.09 1.34
C VAL A 215 -18.53 1.71 0.89
N VAL A 216 -19.18 2.66 0.23
CA VAL A 216 -20.56 2.52 -0.25
C VAL A 216 -20.64 2.74 -1.75
N HIS A 217 -21.53 1.99 -2.42
CA HIS A 217 -21.86 2.20 -3.82
C HIS A 217 -22.36 3.63 -4.06
N GLY A 218 -22.05 4.23 -5.21
CA GLY A 218 -22.31 5.63 -5.53
C GLY A 218 -23.79 6.00 -5.58
N ARG A 219 -24.69 5.03 -5.83
CA ARG A 219 -26.13 5.23 -5.61
C ARG A 219 -26.42 5.41 -4.13
N LEU A 220 -25.99 4.45 -3.31
CA LEU A 220 -26.16 4.49 -1.86
C LEU A 220 -25.46 5.70 -1.23
N ARG A 221 -24.29 6.12 -1.73
CA ARG A 221 -23.57 7.32 -1.28
C ARG A 221 -24.43 8.59 -1.48
N ARG A 222 -25.09 8.71 -2.63
CA ARG A 222 -26.01 9.83 -2.91
C ARG A 222 -27.23 9.77 -2.01
N ASP A 223 -27.80 8.58 -1.84
CA ASP A 223 -28.95 8.37 -0.96
C ASP A 223 -28.59 8.70 0.50
N MET A 224 -27.40 8.32 0.96
CA MET A 224 -26.87 8.65 2.29
C MET A 224 -26.62 10.14 2.50
N GLN A 225 -26.20 10.87 1.48
CA GLN A 225 -26.02 12.32 1.56
C GLN A 225 -27.36 13.05 1.71
N ALA A 226 -28.43 12.46 1.17
CA ALA A 226 -29.79 12.99 1.28
C ALA A 226 -30.53 12.52 2.54
N MET A 227 -30.11 11.41 3.15
CA MET A 227 -30.74 10.86 4.35
C MET A 227 -30.15 11.47 5.63
N PRO A 228 -30.99 11.83 6.62
CA PRO A 228 -30.52 12.08 7.98
C PRO A 228 -29.76 10.86 8.49
N ILE A 229 -28.75 11.08 9.34
CA ILE A 229 -27.99 9.99 9.98
C ILE A 229 -28.99 9.19 10.83
N LEU A 230 -29.40 8.02 10.32
CA LEU A 230 -30.31 7.08 10.98
C LEU A 230 -29.52 5.82 11.34
N ASP A 231 -29.68 5.37 12.59
CA ASP A 231 -28.89 4.31 13.25
C ASP A 231 -29.38 2.88 12.94
N GLY A 232 -30.18 2.69 11.88
CA GLY A 232 -30.72 1.39 11.49
C GLY A 232 -30.62 1.19 9.98
N ARG A 233 -29.89 0.17 9.52
CA ARG A 233 -29.74 -0.11 8.08
C ARG A 233 -29.89 -1.59 7.74
N ASP A 234 -30.95 -1.88 6.99
CA ASP A 234 -31.30 -3.16 6.36
C ASP A 234 -30.58 -3.40 5.01
N SER A 235 -29.39 -2.83 4.81
CA SER A 235 -28.59 -3.06 3.60
C SER A 235 -27.18 -3.45 3.97
N ALA A 236 -26.61 -4.41 3.23
CA ALA A 236 -25.22 -4.84 3.38
C ALA A 236 -24.28 -3.72 2.94
N ILE A 237 -24.08 -2.75 3.82
CA ILE A 237 -22.96 -1.84 3.79
C ILE A 237 -21.80 -2.60 4.40
N ILE A 238 -20.65 -2.60 3.72
CA ILE A 238 -19.41 -2.95 4.42
C ILE A 238 -19.21 -1.81 5.42
N ASP A 239 -19.79 -1.95 6.61
CA ASP A 239 -19.46 -1.13 7.76
C ASP A 239 -18.10 -1.62 8.23
N ILE A 240 -17.12 -0.99 7.62
CA ILE A 240 -15.70 -1.19 7.84
C ILE A 240 -15.33 -0.99 9.32
N GLY A 241 -16.16 -0.28 10.09
CA GLY A 241 -16.04 -0.09 11.54
C GLY A 241 -16.43 -1.30 12.41
N ARG A 242 -17.07 -2.34 11.85
CA ARG A 242 -17.63 -3.47 12.63
C ARG A 242 -17.10 -4.86 12.29
N THR A 243 -16.40 -5.05 11.17
CA THR A 243 -15.79 -6.36 10.86
C THR A 243 -14.62 -6.66 11.79
N GLY A 244 -14.47 -7.91 12.27
CA GLY A 244 -13.52 -8.26 13.35
C GLY A 244 -12.40 -9.24 12.97
N VAL A 245 -12.44 -9.82 11.77
CA VAL A 245 -11.41 -10.77 11.30
C VAL A 245 -11.11 -10.59 9.82
N ILE A 246 -9.83 -10.75 9.48
CA ILE A 246 -9.35 -10.78 8.10
C ILE A 246 -8.54 -12.05 7.87
N CYS A 247 -8.77 -12.71 6.75
CA CYS A 247 -7.97 -13.82 6.27
C CYS A 247 -7.32 -13.48 4.94
N ALA A 248 -6.03 -13.73 4.79
CA ALA A 248 -5.31 -13.55 3.53
C ALA A 248 -4.56 -14.81 3.15
N GLU A 249 -4.57 -15.14 1.86
CA GLU A 249 -3.88 -16.32 1.32
C GLU A 249 -2.61 -15.90 0.59
N PRO A 250 -1.44 -15.93 1.25
CA PRO A 250 -0.18 -15.53 0.64
C PRO A 250 0.16 -16.41 -0.55
N THR A 251 0.58 -15.76 -1.63
CA THR A 251 1.11 -16.41 -2.83
C THR A 251 2.58 -16.75 -2.55
N LEU A 252 2.89 -18.04 -2.45
CA LEU A 252 4.28 -18.50 -2.45
C LEU A 252 4.82 -18.33 -3.87
N THR A 253 5.52 -17.22 -4.12
CA THR A 253 6.30 -17.06 -5.34
C THR A 253 7.59 -17.86 -5.20
N HIS A 254 7.64 -19.00 -5.91
CA HIS A 254 8.85 -19.81 -6.08
C HIS A 254 9.83 -19.17 -7.07
#